data_AF-A0A7Z9LCU0-F1
#
_entry.id   AF-A0A7Z9LCU0-F1
#
_cell.length_a   1.000
_cell.length_b   1.000
_cell.length_c   1.000
_cell.angle_alpha   90.00
_cell.angle_beta   90.00
_cell.angle_gamma   90.00
#
_symmetry.space_group_name_H-M   'P 1'
#
loop_
_entity.id
_entity.type
_entity.pdbx_description
1 polymer ?
#
loop_
_entity_poly.entity_id
_entity_poly.type
_entity_poly.pdbx_seq_one_letter_code
_entity_poly.pdbx_strand_id
1 'polypeptide(L)'
;MIKKIDSPSFKLLFDVYHIQIMNGDVIRRLRQYRDILGHVHVAGNPGRNEIGDDQEICYKAVMEALIEIGYEGYVGQEFLPTGNPLESLARAVTICDV
;
A
#
# COMPACT_ATOMS: atom_id res chain seq x y z
N MET A 1 -2.78 19.73 -2.85
CA MET A 1 -3.39 19.77 -4.20
C MET A 1 -4.83 19.28 -4.16
N ILE A 2 -5.11 18.04 -3.73
CA ILE A 2 -6.48 17.46 -3.70
C ILE A 2 -7.51 18.38 -3.05
N LYS A 3 -7.24 18.87 -1.82
CA LYS A 3 -8.13 19.82 -1.11
C LYS A 3 -8.41 21.13 -1.87
N LYS A 4 -7.52 21.54 -2.78
CA LYS A 4 -7.72 22.76 -3.59
C LYS A 4 -8.60 22.49 -4.81
N ILE A 5 -8.59 21.26 -5.33
CA ILE A 5 -9.43 20.84 -6.47
C ILE A 5 -10.85 20.55 -6.00
N ASP A 6 -11.01 20.05 -4.76
CA ASP A 6 -12.30 19.85 -4.09
C ASP A 6 -13.34 19.07 -4.94
N SER A 7 -12.86 17.99 -5.58
CA SER A 7 -13.69 17.12 -6.41
C SER A 7 -13.82 15.74 -5.78
N PRO A 8 -15.04 15.17 -5.69
CA PRO A 8 -15.22 13.80 -5.21
C PRO A 8 -14.55 12.76 -6.14
N SER A 9 -14.31 13.10 -7.41
CA SER A 9 -13.67 12.23 -8.40
C SER A 9 -12.14 12.33 -8.42
N PHE A 10 -11.54 13.19 -7.60
CA PHE A 10 -10.09 13.37 -7.53
C PHE A 10 -9.56 12.96 -6.14
N LYS A 11 -8.98 11.77 -6.05
CA LYS A 11 -8.55 11.12 -4.80
C LYS A 11 -7.06 10.78 -4.82
N LEU A 12 -6.52 10.43 -3.65
CA LEU A 12 -5.13 10.03 -3.45
C LEU A 12 -4.93 8.56 -3.80
N LEU A 13 -3.96 8.27 -4.66
CA LEU A 13 -3.31 6.95 -4.72
C LEU A 13 -2.21 6.92 -3.65
N PHE A 14 -2.35 6.05 -2.65
CA PHE A 14 -1.38 5.86 -1.59
C PHE A 14 -0.52 4.64 -1.90
N ASP A 15 0.64 4.86 -2.53
CA ASP A 15 1.62 3.82 -2.79
C ASP A 15 2.53 3.66 -1.57
N VAL A 16 2.40 2.53 -0.86
CA VAL A 16 3.13 2.27 0.39
C VAL A 16 4.65 2.24 0.16
N TYR A 17 5.10 1.72 -0.98
CA TYR A 17 6.53 1.64 -1.32
C TYR A 17 7.13 3.05 -1.46
N HIS A 18 6.47 3.94 -2.21
CA HIS A 18 6.96 5.32 -2.35
C HIS A 18 6.90 6.10 -1.04
N ILE A 19 5.85 5.90 -0.24
CA ILE A 19 5.75 6.56 1.06
C ILE A 19 6.86 6.10 2.00
N GLN A 20 7.22 4.81 1.99
CA GLN A 20 8.32 4.30 2.81
C GLN A 20 9.65 4.99 2.45
N ILE A 21 9.99 5.08 1.17
CA ILE A 21 11.25 5.69 0.69
C ILE A 21 11.28 7.19 0.96
N MET A 22 10.20 7.89 0.65
CA MET A 22 10.20 9.36 0.64
C MET A 22 9.94 9.97 2.01
N ASN A 23 9.13 9.31 2.84
CA ASN A 23 8.56 9.94 4.02
C ASN A 23 8.58 9.07 5.28
N GLY A 24 8.60 7.75 5.15
CA GLY A 24 8.37 6.83 6.24
C GLY A 24 7.06 7.09 6.99
N ASP A 25 6.97 6.58 8.22
CA ASP A 25 5.82 6.76 9.12
C ASP A 25 4.48 6.38 8.45
N VAL A 26 4.52 5.28 7.68
CA VAL A 26 3.48 4.85 6.73
C VAL A 26 2.10 4.81 7.38
N ILE A 27 1.95 4.12 8.51
CA ILE A 27 0.65 3.92 9.18
C ILE A 27 0.06 5.26 9.67
N ARG A 28 0.89 6.13 10.26
CA ARG A 28 0.42 7.45 10.71
C ARG A 28 -0.08 8.28 9.52
N ARG A 29 0.62 8.22 8.39
CA ARG A 29 0.25 8.95 7.16
C ARG A 29 -1.00 8.38 6.52
N LEU A 30 -1.14 7.06 6.52
CA LEU A 30 -2.34 6.39 6.03
C LEU A 30 -3.57 6.89 6.82
N ARG A 31 -3.49 6.90 8.15
CA ARG A 31 -4.52 7.47 9.03
C ARG A 31 -4.78 8.96 8.76
N GLN A 32 -3.72 9.74 8.53
CA GLN A 32 -3.82 11.18 8.23
C GLN A 32 -4.58 11.46 6.92
N TYR A 33 -4.45 10.60 5.92
CA TYR A 33 -5.01 10.83 4.58
C TYR A 33 -6.26 10.01 4.27
N ARG A 34 -6.83 9.30 5.26
CA ARG A 34 -7.98 8.40 5.08
C ARG A 34 -9.15 9.02 4.30
N ASP A 35 -9.50 10.28 4.56
CA ASP A 35 -10.71 10.91 4.00
C ASP A 35 -10.58 11.23 2.50
N ILE A 36 -9.35 11.20 1.97
CA ILE A 36 -9.04 11.48 0.56
C ILE A 36 -8.45 10.27 -0.16
N LEU A 37 -8.33 9.12 0.51
CA LEU A 37 -7.80 7.89 -0.06
C LEU A 37 -8.73 7.36 -1.15
N GLY A 38 -8.17 7.03 -2.31
CA GLY A 38 -8.89 6.43 -3.44
C GLY A 38 -8.41 5.03 -3.77
N HIS A 39 -7.09 4.83 -3.80
CA HIS A 39 -6.49 3.54 -4.10
C HIS A 39 -5.18 3.33 -3.34
N VAL A 40 -4.75 2.08 -3.17
CA VAL A 40 -3.52 1.71 -2.45
C VAL A 40 -2.70 0.75 -3.30
N HIS A 41 -1.40 0.99 -3.41
CA HIS A 41 -0.45 0.06 -4.00
C HIS A 41 0.56 -0.44 -2.98
N VAL A 42 1.06 -1.66 -3.18
CA VAL A 42 2.06 -2.31 -2.32
C VAL A 42 3.19 -2.94 -3.16
N ALA A 43 4.41 -2.91 -2.61
CA ALA A 43 5.61 -3.55 -3.16
C ALA A 43 6.71 -3.63 -2.07
N GLY A 44 7.58 -4.64 -2.13
CA GLY A 44 8.67 -4.78 -1.15
C GLY A 44 9.70 -3.66 -1.27
N ASN A 45 10.17 -3.13 -0.13
CA ASN A 45 11.23 -2.13 -0.08
C ASN A 45 12.54 -2.75 0.46
N PRO A 46 13.71 -2.57 -0.20
CA PRO A 46 14.03 -1.50 -1.15
C PRO A 46 13.97 -1.87 -2.66
N GLY A 47 13.72 -3.12 -3.02
CA GLY A 47 13.87 -3.58 -4.41
C GLY A 47 12.68 -3.27 -5.34
N ARG A 48 11.53 -2.89 -4.80
CA ARG A 48 10.23 -2.89 -5.50
C ARG A 48 9.86 -4.26 -6.07
N ASN A 49 10.29 -5.30 -5.36
CA ASN A 49 10.06 -6.70 -5.68
C ASN A 49 9.00 -7.28 -4.72
N GLU A 50 9.05 -8.59 -4.45
CA GLU A 50 8.11 -9.29 -3.60
C GLU A 50 7.93 -8.64 -2.22
N ILE A 51 6.70 -8.71 -1.70
CA ILE A 51 6.44 -8.44 -0.29
C ILE A 51 6.67 -9.71 0.53
N GLY A 52 7.35 -9.59 1.67
CA GLY A 52 7.82 -10.73 2.46
C GLY A 52 8.58 -10.31 3.71
N ASP A 53 9.26 -11.28 4.33
CA ASP A 53 10.07 -11.08 5.56
C ASP A 53 11.48 -10.54 5.26
N ASP A 54 11.90 -10.57 4.01
CA ASP A 54 13.21 -10.14 3.51
C ASP A 54 13.25 -8.66 3.08
N GLN A 55 12.20 -7.91 3.39
CA GLN A 55 12.04 -6.48 3.13
C GLN A 55 11.54 -5.75 4.40
N GLU A 56 11.62 -4.42 4.44
CA GLU A 56 11.49 -3.69 5.72
C GLU A 56 10.07 -3.34 6.20
N ILE A 57 9.05 -3.50 5.35
CA ILE A 57 7.68 -3.04 5.61
C ILE A 57 6.83 -4.17 6.21
N CYS A 58 6.29 -3.99 7.43
CA CYS A 58 5.33 -4.95 8.00
C CYS A 58 3.93 -4.77 7.37
N TYR A 59 3.67 -5.49 6.28
CA TYR A 59 2.41 -5.35 5.53
C TYR A 59 1.16 -5.76 6.31
N LYS A 60 1.26 -6.72 7.24
CA LYS A 60 0.14 -7.06 8.13
C LYS A 60 -0.37 -5.83 8.89
N ALA A 61 0.54 -5.06 9.49
CA ALA A 61 0.16 -3.86 10.24
C ALA A 61 -0.38 -2.74 9.32
N VAL A 62 0.08 -2.67 8.06
CA VAL A 62 -0.46 -1.73 7.07
C VAL A 62 -1.89 -2.12 6.68
N MET A 63 -2.17 -3.41 6.47
CA MET A 63 -3.52 -3.88 6.13
C MET A 63 -4.49 -3.73 7.30
N GLU A 64 -4.07 -4.06 8.53
CA GLU A 64 -4.85 -3.81 9.74
C GLU A 64 -5.20 -2.31 9.89
N ALA A 65 -4.26 -1.42 9.56
CA ALA A 65 -4.51 0.02 9.55
C ALA A 65 -5.50 0.44 8.45
N LEU A 66 -5.50 -0.21 7.28
CA LEU A 66 -6.51 0.03 6.23
C LEU A 66 -7.92 -0.35 6.71
N ILE A 67 -8.05 -1.50 7.40
CA ILE A 67 -9.31 -1.94 8.01
C ILE A 67 -9.75 -0.94 9.08
N GLU A 68 -8.84 -0.52 9.97
CA GLU A 68 -9.12 0.43 11.06
C GLU A 68 -9.69 1.76 10.53
N ILE A 69 -9.17 2.25 9.40
CA ILE A 69 -9.65 3.50 8.79
C ILE A 69 -10.88 3.31 7.89
N GLY A 70 -11.40 2.09 7.76
CA GLY A 70 -12.58 1.76 6.95
C GLY A 70 -12.34 1.86 5.45
N TYR A 71 -11.15 1.50 4.97
CA TYR A 71 -10.87 1.46 3.53
C TYR A 71 -11.54 0.24 2.88
N GLU A 72 -12.47 0.47 1.94
CA GLU A 72 -13.24 -0.58 1.26
C GLU A 72 -12.81 -0.82 -0.20
N GLY A 73 -11.73 -0.15 -0.65
CA GLY A 73 -11.23 -0.29 -2.02
C GLY A 73 -10.25 -1.46 -2.19
N TYR A 74 -9.68 -1.58 -3.39
CA TYR A 74 -8.71 -2.63 -3.70
C TYR A 74 -7.29 -2.24 -3.29
N VAL A 75 -6.48 -3.25 -2.95
CA VAL A 75 -5.03 -3.13 -2.76
C VAL A 75 -4.32 -3.70 -3.98
N GLY A 76 -3.65 -2.84 -4.75
CA GLY A 76 -2.91 -3.21 -5.96
C GLY A 76 -1.53 -3.76 -5.64
N GLN A 77 -1.22 -4.95 -6.16
CA GLN A 77 0.08 -5.60 -6.05
C GLN A 77 1.00 -5.08 -7.17
N GLU A 78 1.73 -3.98 -6.94
CA GLU A 78 2.51 -3.26 -7.96
C GLU A 78 4.02 -3.47 -7.76
N PHE A 79 4.47 -4.73 -7.88
CA PHE A 79 5.88 -5.08 -7.75
C PHE A 79 6.41 -5.87 -8.95
N LEU A 80 7.73 -5.95 -9.06
CA LEU A 80 8.44 -6.72 -10.08
C LEU A 80 8.89 -8.06 -9.49
N PRO A 81 8.28 -9.19 -9.86
CA PRO A 81 8.72 -10.49 -9.38
C PRO A 81 10.16 -10.80 -9.82
N THR A 82 10.99 -11.28 -8.90
CA THR A 82 12.31 -11.86 -9.15
C THR A 82 12.25 -13.35 -9.43
N GLY A 83 11.19 -14.02 -8.95
CA GLY A 83 10.92 -15.44 -9.19
C GLY A 83 9.75 -15.69 -10.15
N ASN A 84 8.99 -16.76 -9.91
CA ASN A 84 7.78 -17.06 -10.66
C ASN A 84 6.71 -15.97 -10.39
N PRO A 85 6.20 -15.26 -11.42
CA PRO A 85 5.25 -14.17 -11.22
C PRO A 85 3.93 -14.58 -10.56
N LEU A 86 3.40 -15.77 -10.88
CA LEU A 86 2.10 -16.22 -10.35
C LEU A 86 2.22 -16.64 -8.88
N GLU A 87 3.29 -17.35 -8.53
CA GLU A 87 3.56 -17.73 -7.14
C GLU A 87 3.82 -16.50 -6.26
N SER A 88 4.58 -15.54 -6.79
CA SER A 88 4.88 -14.28 -6.11
C SER A 88 3.61 -13.47 -5.86
N LEU A 89 2.73 -13.35 -6.87
CA LEU A 89 1.44 -12.69 -6.73
C LEU A 89 0.53 -13.39 -5.71
N ALA A 90 0.43 -14.72 -5.76
CA ALA A 90 -0.39 -15.49 -4.83
C ALA A 90 0.08 -15.31 -3.37
N ARG A 91 1.39 -15.33 -3.14
CA ARG A 91 1.98 -15.06 -1.82
C ARG A 91 1.69 -13.63 -1.36
N ALA A 92 1.84 -12.65 -2.24
CA ALA A 92 1.59 -11.26 -1.91
C ALA A 92 0.12 -11.01 -1.51
N VAL A 93 -0.84 -11.58 -2.25
CA VAL A 93 -2.26 -11.53 -1.88
C VAL A 93 -2.49 -12.16 -0.51
N THR A 94 -1.90 -13.33 -0.24
CA THR A 94 -2.04 -14.01 1.07
C THR A 94 -1.47 -13.19 2.23
N ILE A 95 -0.33 -12.51 2.04
CA ILE A 95 0.27 -11.63 3.06
C ILE A 95 -0.63 -10.44 3.38
N CYS A 96 -1.35 -9.94 2.38
CA CYS A 96 -2.24 -8.80 2.52
C CYS A 96 -3.67 -9.16 2.97
N ASP A 97 -4.01 -10.44 3.05
CA ASP A 97 -5.33 -10.94 3.47
C ASP A 97 -5.32 -11.11 5.00
N VAL A 98 -5.87 -10.12 5.72
CA VAL A 98 -5.88 -10.04 7.19
C VAL A 98 -7.29 -10.02 7.77
#